data_AF-H3GLX7-F1
#
_entry.id   AF-H3GLX7-F1
#
_cell.length_a   1.000
_cell.length_b   1.000
_cell.length_c   1.000
_cell.angle_alpha   90.00
_cell.angle_beta   90.00
_cell.angle_gamma   90.00
#
_symmetry.space_group_name_H-M   'P 1'
#
loop_
_entity.id
_entity.type
_entity.pdbx_description
1 polymer ?
#
loop_
_entity_poly.entity_id
_entity_poly.type
_entity_poly.pdbx_seq_one_letter_code
_entity_poly.pdbx_strand_id
1 'polypeptide(L)'
;MLAARRAAVAVPKRAFASPIQSMGLADLRDKEKAAEAVFFNKQDEKSLRRLLQKMKGQTDVVDKEGYKHHVEHDKKGLQDIPGLKLSDEQISALLKWKHQQ
;
A
#
# COMPACT_ATOMS: atom_id res chain seq x y z
N MET A 1 65.43 31.10 -39.17
CA MET A 1 64.83 30.40 -38.02
C MET A 1 64.16 31.44 -37.12
N LEU A 2 62.85 31.71 -37.28
CA LEU A 2 62.09 32.58 -36.38
C LEU A 2 60.91 31.78 -35.83
N ALA A 3 61.00 31.38 -34.57
CA ALA A 3 59.96 30.63 -33.88
C ALA A 3 58.97 31.59 -33.22
N ALA A 4 57.77 31.74 -33.82
CA ALA A 4 56.69 32.49 -33.20
C ALA A 4 56.04 31.65 -32.10
N ARG A 5 56.39 31.92 -30.84
CA ARG A 5 55.71 31.36 -29.67
C ARG A 5 54.35 32.07 -29.51
N ARG A 6 53.26 31.40 -29.88
CA ARG A 6 51.90 31.84 -29.54
C ARG A 6 51.61 31.46 -28.08
N ALA A 7 51.55 32.46 -27.20
CA ALA A 7 51.04 32.30 -25.85
C ALA A 7 49.50 32.29 -25.89
N ALA A 8 48.88 31.14 -25.59
CA ALA A 8 47.45 31.06 -25.38
C ALA A 8 47.14 31.51 -23.94
N VAL A 9 46.54 32.68 -23.80
CA VAL A 9 46.01 33.16 -22.51
C VAL A 9 44.78 32.32 -22.18
N ALA A 10 44.88 31.47 -21.16
CA ALA A 10 43.77 30.69 -20.65
C ALA A 10 42.81 31.62 -19.88
N VAL A 11 41.66 31.92 -20.47
CA VAL A 11 40.56 32.63 -19.79
C VAL A 11 39.88 31.63 -18.85
N PRO A 12 39.81 31.89 -17.53
CA PRO A 12 39.08 31.01 -16.63
C PRO A 12 37.59 31.19 -16.88
N LYS A 13 36.96 30.21 -17.54
CA LYS A 13 35.50 30.10 -17.60
C LYS A 13 35.00 29.75 -16.19
N ARG A 14 34.74 30.76 -15.36
CA ARG A 14 33.93 30.58 -14.14
C ARG A 14 32.51 30.21 -14.58
N ALA A 15 32.22 28.92 -14.61
CA ALA A 15 30.86 28.41 -14.66
C ALA A 15 30.19 28.71 -13.32
N PHE A 16 29.45 29.82 -13.26
CA PHE A 16 28.47 30.02 -12.19
C PHE A 16 27.27 29.14 -12.50
N ALA A 17 27.26 27.92 -11.96
CA ALA A 17 26.01 27.18 -11.81
C ALA A 17 25.14 27.96 -10.81
N SER A 18 23.99 28.47 -11.25
CA SER A 18 23.11 29.24 -10.38
C SER A 18 22.48 28.28 -9.34
N PRO A 19 22.51 28.59 -8.03
CA PRO A 19 21.88 27.77 -7.00
C PRO A 19 20.36 27.63 -7.15
N ILE A 20 19.76 28.47 -8.00
CA ILE A 20 18.31 28.59 -8.17
C ILE A 20 17.75 27.38 -8.93
N GLN A 21 18.52 26.76 -9.84
CA GLN A 21 18.06 25.58 -10.59
C GLN A 21 18.08 24.29 -9.76
N SER A 22 18.93 24.19 -8.72
CA SER A 22 18.96 23.03 -7.83
C SER A 22 17.82 23.00 -6.82
N MET A 23 17.27 24.15 -6.42
CA MET A 23 16.20 24.22 -5.43
C MET A 23 14.84 23.74 -5.99
N GLY A 24 14.53 24.07 -7.25
CA GLY A 24 13.27 23.62 -7.88
C GLY A 24 13.24 22.13 -8.21
N LEU A 25 14.38 21.52 -8.54
CA LEU A 25 14.47 20.08 -8.82
C LEU A 25 14.43 19.23 -7.54
N ALA A 26 14.92 19.75 -6.41
CA ALA A 26 14.80 19.09 -5.12
C ALA A 26 13.33 19.00 -4.67
N ASP A 27 12.59 20.13 -4.76
CA ASP A 27 11.16 20.18 -4.41
C ASP A 27 10.29 19.26 -5.30
N LEU A 28 10.64 19.13 -6.59
CA LEU A 28 9.97 18.16 -7.48
C LEU A 28 10.26 16.71 -7.09
N ARG A 29 11.52 16.36 -6.80
CA ARG A 29 11.89 15.00 -6.37
C ARG A 29 11.27 14.63 -5.02
N ASP A 30 11.13 15.58 -4.11
CA ASP A 30 10.51 15.34 -2.81
C ASP A 30 8.98 15.13 -2.96
N LYS A 31 8.33 15.88 -3.87
CA LYS A 31 6.92 15.65 -4.23
C LYS A 31 6.71 14.30 -4.92
N GLU A 32 7.60 13.90 -5.81
CA GLU A 32 7.56 12.58 -6.47
C GLU A 32 7.67 11.47 -5.42
N LYS A 33 8.64 11.54 -4.51
CA LYS A 33 8.79 10.57 -3.41
C LYS A 33 7.57 10.52 -2.49
N ALA A 34 6.96 11.67 -2.19
CA ALA A 34 5.74 11.72 -1.38
C ALA A 34 4.57 11.05 -2.09
N ALA A 35 4.41 11.28 -3.41
CA ALA A 35 3.38 10.64 -4.22
C ALA A 35 3.62 9.12 -4.34
N GLU A 36 4.87 8.69 -4.53
CA GLU A 36 5.27 7.29 -4.54
C GLU A 36 4.95 6.61 -3.20
N ALA A 37 5.30 7.24 -2.06
CA ALA A 37 5.03 6.69 -0.74
C ALA A 37 3.53 6.45 -0.50
N VAL A 38 2.67 7.39 -0.90
CA VAL A 38 1.21 7.24 -0.79
C VAL A 38 0.69 6.14 -1.71
N PHE A 39 1.21 6.06 -2.94
CA PHE A 39 0.82 5.04 -3.90
C PHE A 39 1.22 3.63 -3.45
N PHE A 40 2.47 3.43 -3.03
CA PHE A 40 2.97 2.14 -2.56
C PHE A 40 2.29 1.71 -1.27
N ASN A 41 2.03 2.62 -0.33
CA ASN A 41 1.28 2.28 0.88
C ASN A 41 -0.12 1.70 0.53
N LYS A 42 -0.82 2.30 -0.44
CA LYS A 42 -2.13 1.79 -0.88
C LYS A 42 -2.03 0.45 -1.63
N GLN A 43 -0.97 0.23 -2.41
CA GLN A 43 -0.73 -1.04 -3.10
C GLN A 43 -0.33 -2.14 -2.11
N ASP A 44 0.47 -1.81 -1.11
CA ASP A 44 0.91 -2.72 -0.06
C ASP A 44 -0.28 -3.09 0.83
N GLU A 45 -1.15 -2.15 1.18
CA GLU A 45 -2.42 -2.45 1.86
C GLU A 45 -3.26 -3.44 1.05
N LYS A 46 -3.41 -3.21 -0.25
CA LYS A 46 -4.15 -4.13 -1.14
C LYS A 46 -3.49 -5.52 -1.20
N SER A 47 -2.18 -5.57 -1.19
CA SER A 47 -1.39 -6.81 -1.24
C SER A 47 -1.48 -7.57 0.08
N LEU A 48 -1.41 -6.88 1.21
CA LEU A 48 -1.62 -7.43 2.55
C LEU A 48 -3.05 -7.95 2.71
N ARG A 49 -4.07 -7.22 2.24
CA ARG A 49 -5.47 -7.71 2.24
C ARG A 49 -5.61 -9.03 1.47
N ARG A 50 -4.99 -9.13 0.29
CA ARG A 50 -4.98 -10.37 -0.51
C ARG A 50 -4.23 -11.51 0.20
N LEU A 51 -3.11 -11.20 0.86
CA LEU A 51 -2.35 -12.19 1.63
C LEU A 51 -3.19 -12.73 2.78
N LEU A 52 -3.85 -11.84 3.54
CA LEU A 52 -4.74 -12.23 4.64
C LEU A 52 -5.92 -13.06 4.14
N GLN A 53 -6.52 -12.73 2.99
CA GLN A 53 -7.56 -13.57 2.38
C GLN A 53 -7.05 -14.97 2.03
N LYS A 54 -5.84 -15.10 1.47
CA LYS A 54 -5.23 -16.40 1.18
C LYS A 54 -4.91 -17.18 2.45
N MET A 55 -4.37 -16.52 3.46
CA MET A 55 -4.09 -17.14 4.76
C MET A 55 -5.37 -17.64 5.42
N LYS A 56 -6.45 -16.84 5.42
CA LYS A 56 -7.77 -17.29 5.89
C LYS A 56 -8.21 -18.56 5.18
N GLY A 57 -8.14 -18.60 3.84
CA GLY A 57 -8.49 -19.81 3.09
C GLY A 57 -7.62 -21.03 3.41
N GLN A 58 -6.33 -20.83 3.76
CA GLN A 58 -5.47 -21.93 4.20
C GLN A 58 -5.79 -22.38 5.63
N THR A 59 -5.99 -21.44 6.54
CA THR A 59 -6.32 -21.73 7.95
C THR A 59 -7.69 -22.40 8.06
N ASP A 60 -8.70 -21.97 7.30
CA ASP A 60 -10.03 -22.59 7.30
C ASP A 60 -9.99 -24.07 6.85
N VAL A 61 -9.03 -24.45 6.00
CA VAL A 61 -8.84 -25.83 5.54
C VAL A 61 -8.11 -26.70 6.57
N VAL A 62 -7.12 -26.13 7.26
CA VAL A 62 -6.28 -26.83 8.23
C VAL A 62 -6.95 -26.91 9.61
N ASP A 63 -7.62 -25.84 10.04
CA ASP A 63 -8.26 -25.70 11.34
C ASP A 63 -9.79 -25.69 11.24
N LYS A 64 -10.35 -26.89 11.11
CA LYS A 64 -11.80 -27.11 11.03
C LYS A 64 -12.51 -26.80 12.36
N GLU A 65 -11.79 -26.81 13.48
CA GLU A 65 -12.36 -26.53 14.80
C GLU A 65 -12.45 -25.03 15.05
N GLY A 66 -11.40 -24.27 14.69
CA GLY A 66 -11.41 -22.81 14.69
C GLY A 66 -12.50 -22.24 13.79
N TYR A 67 -12.71 -22.83 12.62
CA TYR A 67 -13.81 -22.43 11.72
C TYR A 67 -15.20 -22.59 12.39
N LYS A 68 -15.45 -23.72 13.06
CA LYS A 68 -16.71 -23.94 13.79
C LYS A 68 -16.89 -22.92 14.92
N HIS A 69 -15.83 -22.63 15.67
CA HIS A 69 -15.87 -21.65 16.76
C HIS A 69 -16.17 -20.24 16.24
N HIS A 70 -15.63 -19.85 15.08
CA HIS A 70 -15.95 -18.57 14.43
C HIS A 70 -17.41 -18.47 13.98
N VAL A 71 -17.94 -19.54 13.37
CA VAL A 71 -19.35 -19.60 12.96
C VAL A 71 -20.30 -19.56 14.16
N GLU A 72 -19.96 -20.26 15.25
CA GLU A 72 -20.73 -20.24 16.49
C GLU A 72 -20.71 -18.88 17.18
N HIS A 73 -19.54 -18.21 17.21
CA HIS A 73 -19.41 -16.86 17.73
C HIS A 73 -20.27 -15.87 16.92
N ASP A 74 -20.21 -15.94 15.58
CA ASP A 74 -21.03 -15.10 14.71
C ASP A 74 -22.54 -15.39 14.88
N LYS A 75 -22.92 -16.66 15.06
CA LYS A 75 -24.31 -17.04 15.34
C LYS A 75 -24.80 -16.47 16.67
N LYS A 76 -23.99 -16.55 17.73
CA LYS A 76 -24.32 -15.95 19.04
C LYS A 76 -24.44 -14.42 18.94
N GLY A 77 -23.51 -13.78 18.24
CA GLY A 77 -23.56 -12.34 18.00
C GLY A 77 -24.82 -11.89 17.26
N LEU A 78 -25.31 -12.67 16.29
CA LEU A 78 -26.55 -12.38 15.57
C LEU A 78 -27.81 -12.59 16.42
N GLN A 79 -27.77 -13.49 17.40
CA GLN A 79 -28.87 -13.75 18.34
C GLN A 79 -28.94 -12.71 19.46
N ASP A 80 -27.80 -12.13 19.86
CA ASP A 80 -27.70 -11.14 20.93
C ASP A 80 -28.10 -9.70 20.50
N ILE A 81 -28.42 -9.46 19.23
CA ILE A 81 -28.82 -8.13 18.76
C ILE A 81 -30.26 -7.82 19.24
N PRO A 82 -30.44 -6.84 20.15
CA PRO A 82 -31.77 -6.53 20.67
C PRO A 82 -32.65 -5.95 19.55
N GLY A 83 -33.83 -6.55 19.37
CA GLY A 83 -34.83 -6.13 18.38
C GLY A 83 -34.78 -6.85 17.03
N LEU A 84 -33.78 -7.71 16.79
CA LEU A 84 -33.64 -8.45 15.54
C LEU A 84 -34.07 -9.92 15.74
N LYS A 85 -35.32 -10.26 15.41
CA LYS A 85 -35.78 -11.65 15.38
C LYS A 85 -35.48 -12.27 14.02
N LEU A 86 -34.25 -12.76 13.83
CA LEU A 86 -33.89 -13.50 12.63
C LEU A 86 -34.31 -14.97 12.74
N SER A 87 -34.86 -15.53 11.66
CA SER A 87 -35.03 -16.99 11.56
C SER A 87 -33.66 -17.65 11.33
N ASP A 88 -33.52 -18.93 11.70
CA ASP A 88 -32.27 -19.68 11.47
C ASP A 88 -31.87 -19.70 9.97
N GLU A 89 -32.84 -19.65 9.07
CA GLU A 89 -32.61 -19.52 7.63
C GLU A 89 -31.97 -18.18 7.26
N GLN A 90 -32.44 -17.07 7.84
CA GLN A 90 -31.86 -15.74 7.61
C GLN A 90 -30.45 -15.63 8.21
N ILE A 91 -30.22 -16.22 9.38
CA ILE A 91 -28.90 -16.29 10.01
C ILE A 91 -27.94 -17.07 9.11
N SER A 92 -28.34 -18.23 8.59
CA SER A 92 -27.50 -19.03 7.69
C SER A 92 -27.23 -18.31 6.36
N ALA A 93 -28.20 -17.57 5.82
CA ALA A 93 -28.02 -16.77 4.61
C ALA A 93 -27.04 -15.60 4.81
N LEU A 94 -27.11 -14.92 5.96
CA LEU A 94 -26.19 -13.84 6.33
C LEU A 94 -24.76 -14.35 6.57
N LEU A 95 -24.63 -15.49 7.26
CA LEU A 95 -23.34 -16.15 7.46
C LEU A 95 -22.75 -16.59 6.12
N LYS A 96 -23.55 -17.16 5.21
CA LYS A 96 -23.09 -17.54 3.88
C LYS A 96 -22.64 -16.33 3.07
N TRP A 97 -23.40 -15.22 3.10
CA TRP A 97 -23.02 -13.97 2.46
C TRP A 97 -21.69 -13.41 2.98
N LYS A 98 -21.48 -13.41 4.30
CA LYS A 98 -20.23 -12.94 4.94
C LYS A 98 -19.01 -13.77 4.55
N HIS A 99 -19.17 -15.08 4.38
CA HIS A 99 -18.07 -15.99 4.04
C HIS A 99 -17.77 -16.08 2.53
N GLN A 100 -18.67 -15.58 1.68
CA GLN A 100 -18.55 -15.65 0.23
C GLN A 100 -17.88 -14.41 -0.41
N GLN A 101 -17.66 -13.35 0.38
CA GLN A 101 -16.87 -12.16 0.05
C GLN A 101 -15.41 -12.31 0.48
#